data_AF-A0A226D0I9-F1
#
_entry.id   AF-A0A226D0I9-F1
#
_cell.length_a   1.000
_cell.length_b   1.000
_cell.length_c   1.000
_cell.angle_alpha   90.00
_cell.angle_beta   90.00
_cell.angle_gamma   90.00
#
_symmetry.space_group_name_H-M   'P 1'
#
loop_
_entity.id
_entity.type
_entity.pdbx_description
1 polymer ?
#
loop_
_entity_poly.entity_id
_entity_poly.type
_entity_poly.pdbx_seq_one_letter_code
_entity_poly.pdbx_strand_id
1 'polypeptide(L)'
;MRNSLCILKIYIFKETKTWSIWCAVFITLAIMGVILLPITVLTFALLRPCMPPIFTSVIYLECKSWEDDGNIGLVFRICGAILTFHLGVSLVSTFVFACDIVLIYPTVVELIILDGMQGNLSRVCHYVSSLRQYRNLQMISAMHNSVLRQPIMPILVASVTVCESFALYILVMSTFVVPFPVLIFFAGVAVNLLIVIVGRFKIMSNPYFKSVRLLKSLQNMNGSREVKRFLRSCPPSKLTLGDGKFFDKATSIVILRKCVDLLITFLLM
;
A
#
# COMPACT_ATOMS: atom_id res chain seq x y z
N MET A 1 40.28 -4.52 8.71
CA MET A 1 39.28 -4.36 7.64
C MET A 1 38.50 -5.64 7.29
N ARG A 2 39.05 -6.86 7.43
CA ARG A 2 38.36 -8.11 7.01
C ARG A 2 37.16 -8.50 7.91
N ASN A 3 37.19 -8.20 9.21
CA ASN A 3 36.09 -8.51 10.14
C ASN A 3 34.84 -7.62 9.96
N SER A 4 35.02 -6.36 9.54
CA SER A 4 33.90 -5.43 9.28
C SER A 4 33.05 -5.86 8.09
N LEU A 5 33.66 -6.56 7.12
CA LEU A 5 32.98 -7.05 5.92
C LEU A 5 32.05 -8.24 6.21
N CYS A 6 32.38 -9.07 7.19
CA CYS A 6 31.60 -10.25 7.56
C CYS A 6 30.32 -9.87 8.32
N ILE A 7 30.42 -8.92 9.25
CA ILE A 7 29.27 -8.38 9.99
C ILE A 7 28.27 -7.72 9.03
N LEU A 8 28.77 -6.98 8.03
CA LEU A 8 27.92 -6.35 7.03
C LEU A 8 27.14 -7.37 6.18
N LYS A 9 27.75 -8.49 5.80
CA LYS A 9 27.08 -9.56 5.05
C LYS A 9 25.96 -10.24 5.86
N ILE A 10 26.20 -10.51 7.14
CA ILE A 10 25.19 -11.12 8.03
C ILE A 10 24.01 -10.16 8.23
N TYR A 11 24.28 -8.86 8.40
CA TYR A 11 23.24 -7.85 8.58
C TYR A 11 22.38 -7.70 7.32
N ILE A 12 23.01 -7.60 6.14
CA ILE A 12 22.31 -7.47 4.85
C ILE A 12 21.45 -8.72 4.57
N PHE A 13 21.95 -9.92 4.84
CA PHE A 13 21.19 -11.17 4.64
C PHE A 13 20.02 -11.32 5.62
N LYS A 14 20.18 -10.86 6.87
CA LYS A 14 19.10 -10.84 7.86
C LYS A 14 18.03 -9.80 7.50
N GLU A 15 18.44 -8.65 6.97
CA GLU A 15 17.52 -7.62 6.51
C GLU A 15 16.69 -8.15 5.33
N THR A 16 17.30 -8.72 4.30
CA THR A 16 16.59 -9.24 3.11
C THR A 16 15.63 -10.38 3.43
N LYS A 17 15.99 -11.32 4.31
CA LYS A 17 15.05 -12.37 4.77
C LYS A 17 13.83 -11.77 5.48
N THR A 18 14.06 -10.77 6.32
CA THR A 18 12.97 -10.11 7.06
C THR A 18 12.00 -9.43 6.09
N TRP A 19 12.52 -8.68 5.12
CA TRP A 19 11.70 -8.01 4.10
C TRP A 19 10.87 -8.97 3.25
N SER A 20 11.45 -10.09 2.82
CA SER A 20 10.74 -11.11 2.04
C SER A 20 9.57 -11.70 2.82
N ILE A 21 9.78 -12.01 4.11
CA ILE A 21 8.72 -12.51 5.00
C ILE A 21 7.61 -11.47 5.16
N TRP A 22 7.95 -10.20 5.42
CA TRP A 22 6.95 -9.13 5.52
C TRP A 22 6.15 -8.98 4.23
N CYS A 23 6.80 -8.92 3.07
CA CYS A 23 6.11 -8.84 1.78
C CYS A 23 5.17 -10.04 1.55
N ALA A 24 5.63 -11.26 1.86
CA ALA A 24 4.79 -12.46 1.76
C ALA A 24 3.56 -12.36 2.65
N VAL A 25 3.73 -11.99 3.93
CA VAL A 25 2.61 -11.80 4.88
C VAL A 25 1.63 -10.74 4.37
N PHE A 26 2.13 -9.61 3.87
CA PHE A 26 1.29 -8.54 3.31
C PHE A 26 0.50 -9.00 2.08
N ILE A 27 1.14 -9.74 1.17
CA ILE A 27 0.49 -10.28 -0.02
C ILE A 27 -0.59 -11.30 0.40
N THR A 28 -0.29 -12.20 1.34
CA THR A 28 -1.27 -13.16 1.85
C THR A 28 -2.46 -12.45 2.49
N LEU A 29 -2.23 -11.43 3.33
CA LEU A 29 -3.31 -10.65 3.94
C LEU A 29 -4.16 -9.93 2.88
N ALA A 30 -3.54 -9.36 1.84
CA ALA A 30 -4.25 -8.73 0.75
C ALA A 30 -5.13 -9.74 -0.03
N ILE A 31 -4.60 -10.93 -0.33
CA ILE A 31 -5.35 -12.00 -1.00
C ILE A 31 -6.55 -12.44 -0.14
N MET A 32 -6.35 -12.60 1.17
CA MET A 32 -7.44 -12.93 2.09
C MET A 32 -8.51 -11.84 2.10
N GLY A 33 -8.12 -10.56 2.08
CA GLY A 33 -9.04 -9.43 1.96
C GLY A 33 -9.84 -9.44 0.65
N VAL A 34 -9.18 -9.73 -0.48
CA VAL A 34 -9.82 -9.82 -1.81
C VAL A 34 -10.89 -10.91 -1.85
N ILE A 35 -10.68 -12.03 -1.14
CA ILE A 35 -11.62 -13.14 -1.10
C ILE A 35 -12.73 -12.89 -0.07
N LEU A 36 -12.37 -12.42 1.13
CA LEU A 36 -13.31 -12.28 2.24
C LEU A 36 -14.30 -11.13 2.06
N LEU A 37 -13.88 -10.01 1.46
CA LEU A 37 -14.75 -8.84 1.27
C LEU A 37 -15.95 -9.14 0.35
N PRO A 38 -15.78 -9.74 -0.83
CA PRO A 38 -16.93 -10.09 -1.68
C PRO A 38 -17.82 -11.16 -1.05
N ILE A 39 -17.25 -12.15 -0.35
CA ILE A 39 -18.02 -13.19 0.34
C ILE A 39 -18.93 -12.57 1.41
N THR A 40 -18.38 -11.65 2.22
CA THR A 40 -19.18 -10.97 3.26
C THR A 40 -20.30 -10.12 2.64
N VAL A 41 -20.02 -9.38 1.56
CA VAL A 41 -21.06 -8.64 0.82
C VAL A 41 -22.13 -9.56 0.24
N LEU A 42 -21.75 -10.72 -0.31
CA LEU A 42 -22.70 -11.73 -0.79
C LEU A 42 -23.57 -12.25 0.36
N THR A 43 -22.98 -12.55 1.51
CA THR A 43 -23.75 -12.99 2.69
C THR A 43 -24.72 -11.91 3.18
N PHE A 44 -24.35 -10.63 3.12
CA PHE A 44 -25.27 -9.54 3.45
C PHE A 44 -26.40 -9.41 2.45
N ALA A 45 -26.11 -9.47 1.16
CA ALA A 45 -27.14 -9.42 0.13
C ALA A 45 -28.12 -10.59 0.24
N LEU A 46 -27.64 -11.76 0.65
CA LEU A 46 -28.48 -12.94 0.84
C LEU A 46 -29.18 -13.01 2.19
N LEU A 47 -28.69 -12.39 3.27
CA LEU A 47 -29.27 -12.50 4.61
C LEU A 47 -30.06 -11.26 5.04
N ARG A 48 -29.63 -10.06 4.63
CA ARG A 48 -30.19 -8.77 5.02
C ARG A 48 -30.05 -7.76 3.87
N PRO A 49 -30.90 -7.82 2.83
CA PRO A 49 -30.77 -6.97 1.64
C PRO A 49 -30.96 -5.47 1.92
N CYS A 50 -31.62 -5.12 3.03
CA CYS A 50 -31.81 -3.75 3.50
C CYS A 50 -30.55 -3.14 4.14
N MET A 51 -29.47 -3.91 4.31
CA MET A 51 -28.27 -3.45 5.00
C MET A 51 -27.28 -2.79 4.01
N PRO A 52 -26.72 -1.61 4.30
CA PRO A 52 -25.59 -1.06 3.54
C PRO A 52 -24.40 -2.04 3.62
N PRO A 53 -23.57 -2.19 2.57
CA PRO A 53 -23.24 -1.22 1.50
C PRO A 53 -23.91 -1.47 0.14
N ILE A 54 -24.98 -2.25 0.09
CA ILE A 54 -25.56 -2.71 -1.18
C ILE A 54 -26.27 -1.53 -1.87
N PHE A 55 -25.73 -1.04 -3.00
CA PHE A 55 -26.33 0.09 -3.74
C PHE A 55 -27.80 -0.15 -4.14
N THR A 56 -28.22 -1.41 -4.29
CA THR A 56 -29.60 -1.74 -4.63
C THR A 56 -30.59 -1.38 -3.52
N SER A 57 -30.16 -1.31 -2.26
CA SER A 57 -31.05 -0.95 -1.15
C SER A 57 -31.47 0.52 -1.18
N VAL A 58 -30.65 1.40 -1.77
CA VAL A 58 -30.94 2.84 -1.84
C VAL A 58 -31.95 3.17 -2.94
N ILE A 59 -32.01 2.38 -4.01
CA ILE A 59 -32.76 2.74 -5.21
C ILE A 59 -34.14 2.04 -5.27
N TYR A 60 -34.26 0.81 -4.78
CA TYR A 60 -35.42 -0.03 -5.07
C TYR A 60 -36.22 -0.52 -3.86
N LEU A 61 -35.75 -0.31 -2.62
CA LEU A 61 -36.34 -0.94 -1.44
C LEU A 61 -36.84 0.07 -0.41
N GLU A 62 -38.14 0.01 -0.11
CA GLU A 62 -38.73 0.69 1.04
C GLU A 62 -38.43 -0.10 2.32
N CYS A 63 -37.16 -0.12 2.74
CA CYS A 63 -36.76 -0.77 3.98
C CYS A 63 -37.17 0.08 5.19
N LYS A 64 -38.11 -0.42 6.02
CA LYS A 64 -38.53 0.27 7.25
C LYS A 64 -37.56 0.05 8.41
N SER A 65 -36.86 -1.08 8.43
CA SER A 65 -35.87 -1.40 9.45
C SER A 65 -34.70 -2.19 8.85
N TRP A 66 -33.60 -2.27 9.60
CA TRP A 66 -32.39 -3.01 9.23
C TRP A 66 -32.61 -4.54 9.22
N GLU A 67 -33.65 -4.99 9.91
CA GLU A 67 -34.02 -6.41 9.99
C GLU A 67 -35.11 -6.78 9.00
N ASP A 68 -35.63 -5.82 8.24
CA ASP A 68 -36.65 -6.08 7.24
C ASP A 68 -36.06 -6.84 6.03
N ASP A 69 -36.81 -7.81 5.53
CA ASP A 69 -36.47 -8.57 4.33
C ASP A 69 -36.91 -7.84 3.04
N GLY A 70 -37.60 -6.69 3.18
CA GLY A 70 -37.99 -5.81 2.07
C GLY A 70 -39.08 -6.39 1.17
N ASN A 71 -39.76 -7.45 1.60
CA ASN A 71 -40.76 -8.22 0.85
C ASN A 71 -40.36 -8.49 -0.63
N ILE A 72 -39.07 -8.72 -0.87
CA ILE A 72 -38.53 -8.96 -2.21
C ILE A 72 -38.68 -10.45 -2.53
N GLY A 73 -39.12 -10.77 -3.75
CA GLY A 73 -39.09 -12.13 -4.24
C GLY A 73 -37.68 -12.74 -4.17
N LEU A 74 -37.58 -14.01 -3.76
CA LEU A 74 -36.32 -14.74 -3.59
C LEU A 74 -35.42 -14.70 -4.83
N VAL A 75 -36.02 -14.67 -6.03
CA VAL A 75 -35.30 -14.57 -7.31
C VAL A 75 -34.54 -13.25 -7.43
N PHE A 76 -35.17 -12.12 -7.11
CA PHE A 76 -34.52 -10.80 -7.16
C PHE A 76 -33.41 -10.69 -6.10
N ARG A 77 -33.60 -11.30 -4.92
CA ARG A 77 -32.59 -11.36 -3.86
C ARG A 77 -31.33 -12.11 -4.32
N ILE A 78 -31.48 -13.30 -4.91
CA ILE A 78 -30.35 -14.08 -5.43
C ILE A 78 -29.68 -13.33 -6.59
N CYS A 79 -30.46 -12.78 -7.53
CA CYS A 79 -29.92 -12.04 -8.66
C CYS A 79 -29.11 -10.80 -8.21
N GLY A 80 -29.65 -10.02 -7.28
CA GLY A 80 -28.96 -8.86 -6.70
C GLY A 80 -27.70 -9.25 -5.93
N ALA A 81 -27.72 -10.37 -5.20
CA ALA A 81 -26.56 -10.89 -4.49
C ALA A 81 -25.43 -11.31 -5.44
N ILE A 82 -25.76 -12.04 -6.52
CA ILE A 82 -24.79 -12.45 -7.54
C ILE A 82 -24.18 -11.23 -8.24
N LEU A 83 -25.01 -10.25 -8.61
CA LEU A 83 -24.55 -9.03 -9.27
C LEU A 83 -23.62 -8.23 -8.35
N THR A 84 -24.01 -8.04 -7.09
CA THR A 84 -23.20 -7.31 -6.10
C THR A 84 -21.89 -8.02 -5.81
N PHE A 85 -21.90 -9.36 -5.71
CA PHE A 85 -20.68 -10.15 -5.57
C PHE A 85 -19.74 -9.96 -6.76
N HIS A 86 -20.26 -10.04 -7.99
CA HIS A 86 -19.45 -9.88 -9.19
C HIS A 86 -18.84 -8.48 -9.30
N LEU A 87 -19.64 -7.44 -9.02
CA LEU A 87 -19.16 -6.06 -8.96
C LEU A 87 -18.12 -5.85 -7.86
N GLY A 88 -18.35 -6.42 -6.68
CA GLY A 88 -17.42 -6.37 -5.55
C GLY A 88 -16.08 -7.02 -5.88
N VAL A 89 -16.09 -8.23 -6.44
CA VAL A 89 -14.86 -8.91 -6.90
C VAL A 89 -14.15 -8.09 -7.97
N SER A 90 -14.88 -7.59 -8.98
CA SER A 90 -14.29 -6.82 -10.07
C SER A 90 -13.63 -5.52 -9.57
N LEU A 91 -14.31 -4.78 -8.69
CA LEU A 91 -13.81 -3.53 -8.13
C LEU A 91 -12.59 -3.76 -7.23
N VAL A 92 -12.68 -4.72 -6.30
CA VAL A 92 -11.59 -5.02 -5.37
C VAL A 92 -10.37 -5.58 -6.12
N SER A 93 -10.56 -6.49 -7.07
CA SER A 93 -9.46 -7.03 -7.87
C SER A 93 -8.79 -5.97 -8.73
N THR A 94 -9.56 -5.10 -9.39
CA THR A 94 -9.02 -3.99 -10.19
C THR A 94 -8.21 -3.03 -9.33
N PHE A 95 -8.71 -2.68 -8.14
CA PHE A 95 -8.00 -1.79 -7.21
C PHE A 95 -6.70 -2.41 -6.69
N VAL A 96 -6.75 -3.67 -6.26
CA VAL A 96 -5.57 -4.39 -5.76
C VAL A 96 -4.54 -4.56 -6.87
N PHE A 97 -4.97 -4.96 -8.06
CA PHE A 97 -4.11 -5.10 -9.23
C PHE A 97 -3.45 -3.77 -9.62
N ALA A 98 -4.23 -2.69 -9.68
CA ALA A 98 -3.71 -1.36 -9.98
C ALA A 98 -2.68 -0.92 -8.92
N CYS A 99 -2.98 -1.09 -7.63
CA CYS A 99 -2.03 -0.73 -6.58
C CYS A 99 -0.77 -1.60 -6.60
N ASP A 100 -0.89 -2.90 -6.82
CA ASP A 100 0.23 -3.83 -6.79
C ASP A 100 1.17 -3.60 -7.98
N ILE A 101 0.63 -3.44 -9.19
CA ILE A 101 1.43 -3.18 -10.38
C ILE A 101 1.99 -1.77 -10.39
N VAL A 102 1.17 -0.76 -10.08
CA VAL A 102 1.60 0.64 -10.22
C VAL A 102 2.51 1.05 -9.06
N LEU A 103 2.26 0.61 -7.83
CA LEU A 103 3.04 1.03 -6.66
C LEU A 103 4.08 0.00 -6.22
N ILE A 104 3.70 -1.26 -6.06
CA ILE A 104 4.55 -2.26 -5.40
C ILE A 104 5.61 -2.78 -6.36
N TYR A 105 5.24 -3.16 -7.58
CA TYR A 105 6.15 -3.73 -8.56
C TYR A 105 7.40 -2.87 -8.83
N PRO A 106 7.28 -1.59 -9.24
CA PRO A 106 8.45 -0.76 -9.49
C PRO A 106 9.31 -0.55 -8.23
N THR A 107 8.67 -0.40 -7.07
CA THR A 107 9.37 -0.28 -5.77
C THR A 107 10.20 -1.53 -5.44
N VAL A 108 9.65 -2.72 -5.68
CA VAL A 108 10.34 -3.99 -5.46
C VAL A 108 11.49 -4.17 -6.46
N VAL A 109 11.27 -3.84 -7.73
CA VAL A 109 12.31 -3.89 -8.76
C VAL A 109 13.48 -2.95 -8.40
N GLU A 110 13.19 -1.71 -7.99
CA GLU A 110 14.22 -0.77 -7.52
C GLU A 110 14.99 -1.34 -6.33
N LEU A 111 14.31 -1.97 -5.38
CA LEU A 111 14.92 -2.58 -4.20
C LEU A 111 15.86 -3.74 -4.56
N ILE A 112 15.42 -4.63 -5.46
CA ILE A 112 16.22 -5.78 -5.92
C ILE A 112 17.49 -5.30 -6.64
N ILE A 113 17.38 -4.29 -7.50
CA ILE A 113 18.53 -3.71 -8.21
C ILE A 113 19.50 -3.07 -7.20
N LEU A 114 18.99 -2.32 -6.22
CA LEU A 114 19.80 -1.71 -5.16
C LEU A 114 20.56 -2.77 -4.33
N ASP A 115 19.89 -3.86 -3.97
CA ASP A 115 20.51 -4.96 -3.21
C ASP A 115 21.57 -5.70 -4.04
N GLY A 116 21.30 -5.94 -5.32
CA GLY A 116 22.26 -6.51 -6.25
C GLY A 116 23.51 -5.65 -6.41
N MET A 117 23.33 -4.32 -6.53
CA MET A 117 24.45 -3.37 -6.61
C MET A 117 25.25 -3.35 -5.31
N GLN A 118 24.60 -3.36 -4.14
CA GLN A 118 25.29 -3.37 -2.86
C GLN A 118 26.12 -4.65 -2.66
N GLY A 119 25.60 -5.80 -3.10
CA GLY A 119 26.33 -7.06 -3.11
C GLY A 119 27.56 -7.03 -4.01
N ASN A 120 27.43 -6.50 -5.23
CA ASN A 120 28.52 -6.38 -6.19
C ASN A 120 29.57 -5.35 -5.78
N LEU A 121 29.17 -4.28 -5.10
CA LEU A 121 30.08 -3.23 -4.62
C LEU A 121 31.13 -3.77 -3.64
N SER A 122 30.81 -4.84 -2.91
CA SER A 122 31.78 -5.53 -2.05
C SER A 122 32.92 -6.20 -2.82
N ARG A 123 32.80 -6.37 -4.14
CA ARG A 123 33.81 -6.92 -5.04
C ARG A 123 34.45 -5.78 -5.82
N VAL A 124 35.67 -5.41 -5.44
CA VAL A 124 36.41 -4.21 -5.86
C VAL A 124 36.52 -4.02 -7.39
N CYS A 125 36.40 -5.07 -8.21
CA CYS A 125 36.61 -5.00 -9.66
C CYS A 125 35.45 -4.45 -10.52
N HIS A 126 34.22 -4.29 -10.01
CA HIS A 126 33.04 -4.01 -10.88
C HIS A 126 32.44 -2.61 -10.77
N TYR A 127 33.26 -1.62 -10.38
CA TYR A 127 32.81 -0.25 -10.11
C TYR A 127 32.04 0.41 -11.28
N VAL A 128 32.55 0.31 -12.51
CA VAL A 128 31.96 0.97 -13.69
C VAL A 128 30.59 0.39 -14.05
N SER A 129 30.41 -0.93 -13.87
CA SER A 129 29.13 -1.60 -14.12
C SER A 129 28.06 -1.15 -13.13
N SER A 130 28.42 -1.00 -11.84
CA SER A 130 27.52 -0.50 -10.81
C SER A 130 27.04 0.93 -11.08
N LEU A 131 27.89 1.81 -11.63
CA LEU A 131 27.48 3.15 -12.03
C LEU A 131 26.43 3.15 -13.15
N ARG A 132 26.63 2.29 -14.17
CA ARG A 132 25.66 2.15 -15.27
C ARG A 132 24.33 1.63 -14.76
N GLN A 133 24.34 0.62 -13.88
CA GLN A 133 23.13 0.09 -13.25
C GLN A 133 22.41 1.16 -12.41
N TYR A 134 23.15 1.99 -11.67
CA TYR A 134 22.57 3.07 -10.89
C TYR A 134 21.88 4.12 -11.77
N ARG A 135 22.45 4.44 -12.94
CA ARG A 135 21.81 5.35 -13.90
C ARG A 135 20.50 4.78 -14.46
N ASN A 136 20.45 3.48 -14.73
CA ASN A 136 19.21 2.81 -15.13
C ASN A 136 18.16 2.85 -14.01
N LEU A 137 18.58 2.64 -12.75
CA LEU A 137 17.70 2.78 -11.59
C LEU A 137 17.12 4.19 -11.48
N GLN A 138 17.93 5.23 -11.71
CA GLN A 138 17.46 6.62 -11.73
C GLN A 138 16.43 6.87 -12.83
N MET A 139 16.62 6.28 -14.02
CA MET A 139 15.64 6.38 -15.11
C MET A 139 14.32 5.70 -14.74
N ILE A 140 14.37 4.50 -14.15
CA ILE A 140 13.17 3.77 -13.67
C ILE A 140 12.42 4.59 -12.62
N SER A 141 13.14 5.13 -11.63
CA SER A 141 12.57 5.97 -10.57
C SER A 141 11.98 7.27 -11.12
N ALA A 142 12.62 7.89 -12.11
CA ALA A 142 12.09 9.09 -12.77
C ALA A 142 10.79 8.80 -13.53
N MET A 143 10.74 7.67 -14.26
CA MET A 143 9.52 7.23 -14.95
C MET A 143 8.40 6.90 -13.95
N HIS A 144 8.72 6.18 -12.88
CA HIS A 144 7.77 5.84 -11.83
C HIS A 144 7.21 7.10 -11.13
N ASN A 145 8.06 8.06 -10.80
CA ASN A 145 7.62 9.36 -10.28
C ASN A 145 6.79 10.16 -11.28
N SER A 146 7.09 10.06 -12.58
CA SER A 146 6.30 10.72 -13.62
C SER A 146 4.88 10.14 -13.68
N VAL A 147 4.74 8.82 -13.55
CA VAL A 147 3.44 8.13 -13.52
C VAL A 147 2.68 8.43 -12.23
N LEU A 148 3.37 8.46 -11.09
CA LEU A 148 2.77 8.76 -9.79
C LEU A 148 2.64 10.26 -9.49
N ARG A 149 3.01 11.12 -10.43
CA ARG A 149 2.86 12.56 -10.24
C ARG A 149 1.37 12.91 -10.08
N GLN A 150 1.12 14.14 -9.63
CA GLN A 150 -0.23 14.69 -9.53
C GLN A 150 -1.02 14.38 -10.81
N PRO A 151 -2.26 13.86 -10.68
CA PRO A 151 -3.05 13.78 -9.45
C PRO A 151 -3.04 12.40 -8.73
N ILE A 152 -2.33 11.40 -9.27
CA ILE A 152 -2.54 9.99 -8.88
C ILE A 152 -2.16 9.74 -7.42
N MET A 153 -0.96 10.14 -6.98
CA MET A 153 -0.51 9.85 -5.62
C MET A 153 -1.33 10.58 -4.54
N PRO A 154 -1.64 11.89 -4.68
CA PRO A 154 -2.53 12.56 -3.72
C PRO A 154 -3.92 11.94 -3.65
N ILE A 155 -4.54 11.58 -4.78
CA ILE A 155 -5.86 10.93 -4.81
C ILE A 155 -5.79 9.59 -4.07
N LEU A 156 -4.74 8.80 -4.30
CA LEU A 156 -4.58 7.50 -3.65
C LEU A 156 -4.38 7.63 -2.13
N VAL A 157 -3.54 8.57 -1.69
CA VAL A 157 -3.34 8.81 -0.26
C VAL A 157 -4.62 9.35 0.38
N ALA A 158 -5.29 10.32 -0.26
CA ALA A 158 -6.52 10.90 0.25
C ALA A 158 -7.66 9.87 0.32
N SER A 159 -7.83 9.06 -0.72
CA SER A 159 -8.89 8.04 -0.76
C SER A 159 -8.71 7.00 0.35
N VAL A 160 -7.50 6.47 0.52
CA VAL A 160 -7.19 5.52 1.60
C VAL A 160 -7.41 6.16 2.98
N THR A 161 -7.03 7.43 3.16
CA THR A 161 -7.21 8.15 4.43
C THR A 161 -8.69 8.35 4.76
N VAL A 162 -9.51 8.79 3.80
CA VAL A 162 -10.95 9.00 3.97
C VAL A 162 -11.67 7.68 4.22
N CYS A 163 -11.38 6.64 3.42
CA CYS A 163 -11.96 5.31 3.60
C CYS A 163 -11.65 4.72 4.98
N GLU A 164 -10.41 4.86 5.45
CA GLU A 164 -10.02 4.38 6.78
C GLU A 164 -10.75 5.13 7.89
N SER A 165 -10.79 6.46 7.79
CA SER A 165 -11.46 7.32 8.77
C SER A 165 -12.96 7.00 8.84
N PHE A 166 -13.59 6.75 7.69
CA PHE A 166 -15.01 6.39 7.61
C PHE A 166 -15.28 5.00 8.17
N ALA A 167 -14.42 4.01 7.88
CA ALA A 167 -14.53 2.67 8.46
C ALA A 167 -14.40 2.69 9.98
N LEU A 168 -13.42 3.44 10.52
CA LEU A 168 -13.25 3.64 11.96
C LEU A 168 -14.41 4.40 12.58
N TYR A 169 -14.92 5.44 11.91
CA TYR A 169 -16.08 6.20 12.38
C TYR A 169 -17.30 5.30 12.52
N ILE A 170 -17.59 4.50 11.48
CA ILE A 170 -18.66 3.52 11.54
C ILE A 170 -18.40 2.60 12.72
N LEU A 171 -17.23 1.96 12.83
CA LEU A 171 -16.92 1.05 13.94
C LEU A 171 -17.16 1.65 15.32
N VAL A 172 -16.77 2.91 15.55
CA VAL A 172 -16.97 3.59 16.84
C VAL A 172 -18.46 3.85 17.08
N MET A 173 -19.16 4.47 16.14
CA MET A 173 -20.57 4.83 16.28
C MET A 173 -21.50 3.60 16.32
N SER A 174 -21.09 2.53 15.66
CA SER A 174 -21.89 1.34 15.45
C SER A 174 -21.87 0.35 16.61
N THR A 175 -20.95 0.52 17.58
CA THR A 175 -20.80 -0.36 18.75
C THR A 175 -22.09 -0.59 19.54
N PHE A 176 -23.05 0.34 19.49
CA PHE A 176 -24.31 0.25 20.23
C PHE A 176 -25.57 0.03 19.36
N VAL A 177 -25.49 0.23 18.05
CA VAL A 177 -26.68 0.31 17.18
C VAL A 177 -26.68 -0.72 16.05
N VAL A 178 -25.51 -1.15 15.58
CA VAL A 178 -25.41 -1.92 14.34
C VAL A 178 -25.23 -3.41 14.63
N PRO A 179 -25.86 -4.29 13.83
CA PRO A 179 -25.66 -5.73 13.90
C PRO A 179 -24.19 -6.14 13.84
N PHE A 180 -23.84 -7.11 14.68
CA PHE A 180 -22.51 -7.69 14.79
C PHE A 180 -21.84 -8.06 13.46
N PRO A 181 -22.55 -8.59 12.44
CA PRO A 181 -21.92 -8.91 11.16
C PRO A 181 -21.33 -7.70 10.44
N VAL A 182 -21.99 -6.54 10.50
CA VAL A 182 -21.50 -5.32 9.87
C VAL A 182 -20.31 -4.72 10.64
N LEU A 183 -20.28 -4.89 11.97
CA LEU A 183 -19.10 -4.59 12.77
C LEU A 183 -17.87 -5.39 12.30
N ILE A 184 -18.03 -6.71 12.11
CA ILE A 184 -16.93 -7.56 11.61
C ILE A 184 -16.47 -7.10 10.23
N PHE A 185 -17.40 -6.77 9.34
CA PHE A 185 -17.08 -6.30 8.00
C PHE A 185 -16.24 -5.01 8.02
N PHE A 186 -16.71 -3.98 8.71
CA PHE A 186 -15.96 -2.72 8.81
C PHE A 186 -14.64 -2.87 9.56
N ALA A 187 -14.57 -3.77 10.55
CA ALA A 187 -13.32 -4.09 11.24
C ALA A 187 -12.32 -4.74 10.27
N GLY A 188 -12.78 -5.66 9.43
CA GLY A 188 -11.97 -6.24 8.37
C GLY A 188 -11.48 -5.18 7.37
N VAL A 189 -12.35 -4.28 6.93
CA VAL A 189 -11.97 -3.18 6.02
C VAL A 189 -10.93 -2.27 6.66
N ALA A 190 -11.16 -1.81 7.90
CA ALA A 190 -10.23 -0.95 8.63
C ALA A 190 -8.86 -1.61 8.81
N VAL A 191 -8.82 -2.88 9.20
CA VAL A 191 -7.55 -3.62 9.32
C VAL A 191 -6.83 -3.71 7.97
N ASN A 192 -7.55 -3.99 6.87
CA ASN A 192 -6.95 -4.04 5.53
C ASN A 192 -6.38 -2.69 5.09
N LEU A 193 -7.11 -1.60 5.32
CA LEU A 193 -6.65 -0.25 4.99
C LEU A 193 -5.48 0.19 5.87
N LEU A 194 -5.50 -0.12 7.17
CA LEU A 194 -4.37 0.10 8.08
C LEU A 194 -3.11 -0.65 7.62
N ILE A 195 -3.26 -1.91 7.18
CA ILE A 195 -2.19 -2.73 6.59
C ILE A 195 -1.64 -2.06 5.32
N VAL A 196 -2.52 -1.52 4.47
CA VAL A 196 -2.12 -0.76 3.27
C VAL A 196 -1.31 0.49 3.66
N ILE A 197 -1.79 1.28 4.62
CA ILE A 197 -1.12 2.51 5.07
C ILE A 197 0.24 2.21 5.71
N VAL A 198 0.27 1.31 6.70
CA VAL A 198 1.48 1.03 7.47
C VAL A 198 2.48 0.19 6.68
N GLY A 199 1.99 -0.79 5.91
CA GLY A 199 2.81 -1.71 5.14
C GLY A 199 3.32 -1.12 3.83
N ARG A 200 2.41 -0.76 2.92
CA ARG A 200 2.77 -0.38 1.55
C ARG A 200 3.56 0.92 1.52
N PHE A 201 3.13 1.96 2.24
CA PHE A 201 3.89 3.22 2.27
C PHE A 201 5.26 3.06 2.95
N LYS A 202 5.40 2.17 3.93
CA LYS A 202 6.70 1.88 4.55
C LYS A 202 7.64 1.19 3.57
N ILE A 203 7.16 0.22 2.79
CA ILE A 203 7.95 -0.43 1.73
C ILE A 203 8.39 0.62 0.69
N MET A 204 7.49 1.52 0.31
CA MET A 204 7.74 2.61 -0.65
C MET A 204 8.83 3.58 -0.21
N SER A 205 9.02 3.79 1.10
CA SER A 205 10.10 4.63 1.63
C SER A 205 11.49 3.96 1.59
N ASN A 206 11.56 2.62 1.46
CA ASN A 206 12.80 1.87 1.65
C ASN A 206 13.84 2.06 0.52
N PRO A 207 13.47 2.10 -0.77
CA PRO A 207 14.42 2.36 -1.86
C PRO A 207 15.19 3.67 -1.67
N TYR A 208 14.53 4.70 -1.13
CA TYR A 208 15.19 5.98 -0.84
C TYR A 208 16.36 5.81 0.13
N PHE A 209 16.11 5.21 1.29
CA PHE A 209 17.16 4.99 2.30
C PHE A 209 18.30 4.12 1.79
N LYS A 210 17.98 3.04 1.06
CA LYS A 210 19.01 2.18 0.46
C LYS A 210 19.82 2.92 -0.60
N SER A 211 19.19 3.72 -1.45
CA SER A 211 19.88 4.50 -2.49
C SER A 211 20.84 5.53 -1.89
N VAL A 212 20.44 6.23 -0.81
CA VAL A 212 21.31 7.19 -0.10
C VAL A 212 22.49 6.48 0.56
N ARG A 213 22.25 5.34 1.22
CA ARG A 213 23.32 4.54 1.85
C ARG A 213 24.31 4.04 0.81
N LEU A 214 23.81 3.58 -0.34
CA LEU A 214 24.62 3.08 -1.45
C LEU A 214 25.45 4.21 -2.07
N LEU A 215 24.84 5.38 -2.32
CA LEU A 215 25.54 6.56 -2.84
C LEU A 215 26.65 7.02 -1.88
N LYS A 216 26.37 7.07 -0.57
CA LYS A 216 27.36 7.42 0.46
C LYS A 216 28.50 6.41 0.52
N SER A 217 28.20 5.11 0.39
CA SER A 217 29.22 4.05 0.33
C SER A 217 30.10 4.20 -0.92
N LEU A 218 29.51 4.49 -2.08
CA LEU A 218 30.24 4.76 -3.32
C LEU A 218 31.11 6.02 -3.23
N GLN A 219 30.63 7.08 -2.60
CA GLN A 219 31.38 8.33 -2.41
C GLN A 219 32.60 8.14 -1.49
N ASN A 220 32.48 7.29 -0.48
CA ASN A 220 33.56 6.99 0.47
C ASN A 220 34.65 6.09 -0.12
N MET A 221 34.42 5.43 -1.26
CA MET A 221 35.45 4.64 -1.91
C MET A 221 36.51 5.53 -2.57
N ASN A 222 37.77 5.06 -2.57
CA ASN A 222 38.88 5.70 -3.27
C ASN A 222 38.73 5.53 -4.79
N GLY A 223 37.78 6.27 -5.38
CA GLY A 223 37.58 6.40 -6.83
C GLY A 223 38.27 7.63 -7.40
N SER A 224 38.41 7.67 -8.73
CA SER A 224 38.95 8.82 -9.46
C SER A 224 38.11 10.09 -9.20
N ARG A 225 38.71 11.26 -9.41
CA ARG A 225 38.05 12.57 -9.21
C ARG A 225 36.80 12.71 -10.09
N GLU A 226 36.85 12.19 -11.31
CA GLU A 226 35.74 12.20 -12.28
C GLU A 226 34.57 11.35 -11.81
N VAL A 227 34.88 10.17 -11.28
CA VAL A 227 33.91 9.25 -10.71
C VAL A 227 33.16 9.89 -9.53
N LYS A 228 33.90 10.55 -8.62
CA LYS A 228 33.28 11.28 -7.50
C LYS A 228 32.41 12.42 -8.00
N ARG A 229 32.82 13.11 -9.08
CA ARG A 229 32.03 14.16 -9.72
C ARG A 229 30.73 13.60 -10.32
N PHE A 230 30.80 12.46 -10.99
CA PHE A 230 29.63 11.76 -11.53
C PHE A 230 28.67 11.35 -10.41
N LEU A 231 29.16 10.70 -9.34
CA LEU A 231 28.33 10.33 -8.19
C LEU A 231 27.66 11.53 -7.51
N ARG A 232 28.32 12.69 -7.47
CA ARG A 232 27.76 13.91 -6.89
C ARG A 232 26.65 14.50 -7.76
N SER A 233 26.67 14.24 -9.06
CA SER A 233 25.61 14.66 -9.98
C SER A 233 24.36 13.78 -9.92
N CYS A 234 24.48 12.57 -9.37
CA CYS A 234 23.40 11.60 -9.29
C CYS A 234 22.49 11.88 -8.07
N PRO A 235 21.22 12.30 -8.27
CA PRO A 235 20.29 12.43 -7.17
C PRO A 235 19.90 11.05 -6.61
N PRO A 236 19.62 10.92 -5.30
CA PRO A 236 19.04 9.71 -4.74
C PRO A 236 17.63 9.46 -5.29
N SER A 237 17.24 8.18 -5.41
CA SER A 237 15.88 7.78 -5.81
C SER A 237 14.89 8.24 -4.74
N LYS A 238 14.19 9.35 -4.98
CA LYS A 238 13.18 9.91 -4.08
C LYS A 238 11.83 9.72 -4.71
N LEU A 239 10.91 9.06 -4.01
CA LEU A 239 9.54 8.99 -4.47
C LEU A 239 8.76 10.21 -3.98
N THR A 240 8.22 10.99 -4.90
CA THR A 240 7.56 12.26 -4.59
C THR A 240 6.06 12.07 -4.33
N LEU A 241 5.52 12.79 -3.34
CA LEU A 241 4.08 12.83 -3.03
C LEU A 241 3.27 13.70 -4.00
N GLY A 242 3.92 14.36 -4.97
CA GLY A 242 3.30 15.34 -5.87
C GLY A 242 3.45 16.79 -5.38
N ASP A 243 3.47 17.03 -4.07
CA ASP A 243 3.53 18.38 -3.47
C ASP A 243 4.96 18.86 -3.17
N GLY A 244 5.95 18.31 -3.87
CA GLY A 244 7.38 18.53 -3.57
C GLY A 244 7.89 17.82 -2.31
N LYS A 245 7.01 17.22 -1.49
CA LYS A 245 7.37 16.34 -0.37
C LYS A 245 7.74 14.94 -0.87
N PHE A 246 8.53 14.21 -0.09
CA PHE A 246 8.95 12.84 -0.39
C PHE A 246 8.41 11.83 0.64
N PHE A 247 8.30 10.57 0.24
CA PHE A 247 7.95 9.49 1.17
C PHE A 247 9.10 9.19 2.12
N ASP A 248 8.87 9.44 3.40
CA ASP A 248 9.74 9.05 4.50
C ASP A 248 9.07 7.94 5.33
N LYS A 249 9.82 7.25 6.19
CA LYS A 249 9.31 6.29 7.18
C LYS A 249 8.25 6.91 8.08
N ALA A 250 8.33 8.22 8.33
CA ALA A 250 7.34 8.95 9.11
C ALA A 250 6.04 9.24 8.33
N THR A 251 6.04 9.15 6.99
CA THR A 251 4.87 9.48 6.18
C THR A 251 3.67 8.59 6.49
N SER A 252 3.87 7.29 6.75
CA SER A 252 2.76 6.40 7.14
C SER A 252 2.14 6.80 8.48
N ILE A 253 2.96 7.24 9.45
CA ILE A 253 2.49 7.75 10.74
C ILE A 253 1.75 9.07 10.58
N VAL A 254 2.24 9.95 9.70
CA VAL A 254 1.57 11.23 9.40
C VAL A 254 0.20 10.98 8.75
N ILE A 255 0.11 10.04 7.80
CA ILE A 255 -1.16 9.65 7.17
C ILE A 255 -2.11 9.07 8.23
N LEU A 256 -1.64 8.16 9.09
CA LEU A 256 -2.45 7.58 10.15
C LEU A 256 -2.96 8.65 11.14
N ARG A 257 -2.13 9.62 11.50
CA ARG A 257 -2.54 10.76 12.32
C ARG A 257 -3.64 11.57 11.63
N LYS A 258 -3.55 11.77 10.31
CA LYS A 258 -4.61 12.42 9.54
C LYS A 258 -5.91 11.62 9.52
N CYS A 259 -5.84 10.28 9.50
CA CYS A 259 -7.04 9.46 9.66
C CYS A 259 -7.70 9.70 11.03
N VAL A 260 -6.91 9.75 12.11
CA VAL A 260 -7.43 10.01 13.47
C VAL A 260 -7.99 11.43 13.61
N ASP A 261 -7.31 12.44 13.05
CA ASP A 261 -7.80 13.82 13.05
C ASP A 261 -9.17 13.93 12.33
N LEU A 262 -9.32 13.25 11.19
CA LEU A 262 -10.59 13.19 10.44
C LEU A 262 -11.67 12.42 11.20
N LEU A 263 -11.32 11.30 11.84
CA LEU A 263 -12.23 10.54 12.69
C LEU A 263 -12.79 11.41 13.83
N ILE A 264 -11.92 12.16 14.53
CA ILE A 264 -12.35 13.10 15.59
C ILE A 264 -13.29 14.16 15.01
N THR A 265 -12.99 14.68 13.82
CA THR A 265 -13.84 15.66 13.14
C THR A 265 -15.23 15.07 12.84
N PHE A 266 -15.31 13.83 12.36
CA PHE A 266 -16.59 13.15 12.13
C PHE A 266 -17.36 12.85 13.41
N LEU A 267 -16.69 12.65 14.54
CA LEU A 267 -17.34 12.43 15.84
C LEU A 267 -17.86 13.73 16.49
N LEU A 268 -17.30 14.89 16.11
CA LEU A 268 -17.71 16.20 16.64
C LEU A 268 -18.81 16.88 15.81
N MET A 269 -19.00 16.46 14.56
CA MET A 269 -20.08 16.93 13.67
C MET A 269 -21.37 16.17 13.91
#